data_AF-A0A3R9MKG0-F1
#
_entry.id   AF-A0A3R9MKG0-F1
#
_cell.length_a   1.000
_cell.length_b   1.000
_cell.length_c   1.000
_cell.angle_alpha   90.00
_cell.angle_beta   90.00
_cell.angle_gamma   90.00
#
_symmetry.space_group_name_H-M   'P 1'
#
loop_
_entity.id
_entity.type
_entity.pdbx_description
1 polymer ?
#
loop_
_entity_poly.entity_id
_entity_poly.type
_entity_poly.pdbx_seq_one_letter_code
_entity_poly.pdbx_strand_id
1 'polypeptide(L)' 'MLKLYTCEECGGEFTKRELNWDGSDHIDGVYYCKDCFRFLEQCGIDAMDPDGFGYDEYGNWDQERLGF' A
#
# COMPACT_ATOMS: atom_id res chain seq x y z
N MET A 1 -27.95 3.27 7.65
CA MET A 1 -26.60 3.76 7.98
C MET A 1 -25.59 2.88 7.28
N LEU A 2 -24.54 3.46 6.68
CA LEU A 2 -23.44 2.70 6.09
C LEU A 2 -22.47 2.27 7.21
N LYS A 3 -21.94 1.06 7.15
CA LYS A 3 -20.89 0.61 8.07
C LYS A 3 -19.58 1.32 7.72
N LEU A 4 -18.95 1.92 8.72
CA LEU A 4 -17.63 2.56 8.62
C LEU A 4 -16.57 1.70 9.28
N TYR A 5 -15.33 1.93 8.86
CA TYR A 5 -14.12 1.25 9.29
C TYR A 5 -13.02 2.28 9.49
N THR A 6 -12.23 2.12 10.55
CA THR A 6 -11.15 3.05 10.88
C THR A 6 -9.86 2.63 10.16
N CYS A 7 -9.21 3.56 9.47
CA CYS A 7 -7.90 3.35 8.89
C CYS A 7 -6.83 3.32 9.99
N GLU A 8 -5.97 2.30 10.01
CA GLU A 8 -4.93 2.15 11.03
C GLU A 8 -3.89 3.27 10.98
N GLU A 9 -3.52 3.71 9.76
CA GLU A 9 -2.47 4.73 9.58
C GLU A 9 -2.92 6.16 9.93
N CYS A 10 -4.07 6.60 9.43
CA CYS A 10 -4.52 7.99 9.58
C CYS A 10 -5.63 8.19 10.61
N GLY A 11 -6.22 7.11 11.14
CA GLY A 11 -7.34 7.15 12.07
C GLY A 11 -8.67 7.61 11.46
N GLY A 12 -8.73 7.89 10.15
CA GLY A 12 -9.96 8.31 9.47
C GLY A 12 -10.99 7.18 9.36
N GLU A 13 -12.27 7.53 9.31
CA GLU A 13 -13.37 6.58 9.12
C GLU A 13 -13.82 6.54 7.66
N PHE A 14 -13.91 5.33 7.09
CA PHE A 14 -14.18 5.12 5.68
C PHE A 14 -15.22 4.03 5.46
N THR A 15 -15.99 4.12 4.38
CA THR A 15 -16.81 3.00 3.93
C THR A 15 -15.95 1.92 3.28
N LYS A 16 -16.47 0.69 3.17
CA LYS A 16 -15.80 -0.40 2.44
C LYS A 16 -15.35 -0.02 1.02
N ARG A 17 -16.02 0.91 0.34
CA ARG A 17 -15.66 1.35 -1.02
C ARG A 17 -14.47 2.32 -1.04
N GLU A 18 -14.22 3.00 0.07
CA GLU A 18 -13.16 4.00 0.23
C GLU A 18 -11.88 3.39 0.81
N LEU A 19 -11.99 2.23 1.46
CA LEU A 19 -10.84 1.41 1.83
C LEU A 19 -10.18 0.74 0.62
N ASN A 20 -8.90 0.43 0.75
CA ASN A 20 -8.30 -0.65 -0.01
C ASN A 20 -8.68 -1.98 0.67
N TRP A 21 -9.76 -2.59 0.19
CA TRP A 21 -10.29 -3.81 0.80
C TRP A 21 -9.32 -4.99 0.68
N ASP A 22 -8.69 -5.18 -0.49
CA ASP A 22 -7.79 -6.32 -0.74
C ASP A 22 -6.47 -6.19 0.01
N GLY A 23 -6.04 -4.94 0.28
CA GLY A 23 -4.85 -4.63 1.06
C GLY A 23 -5.06 -4.57 2.58
N SER A 24 -6.26 -4.87 3.07
CA SER A 24 -6.61 -4.83 4.50
C SER A 24 -6.63 -6.24 5.11
N ASP A 25 -6.25 -6.39 6.38
CA ASP A 25 -6.38 -7.65 7.10
C ASP A 25 -7.74 -7.75 7.81
N HIS A 26 -8.63 -8.58 7.28
CA HIS A 26 -9.96 -8.75 7.82
C HIS A 26 -10.03 -9.67 9.04
N ILE A 27 -9.03 -10.53 9.23
CA ILE A 27 -8.97 -11.46 10.36
C ILE A 27 -8.63 -10.66 11.61
N ASP A 28 -7.61 -9.80 11.49
CA ASP A 28 -7.13 -8.97 12.60
C ASP A 28 -7.87 -7.63 12.71
N GLY A 29 -8.74 -7.31 11.74
CA GLY A 29 -9.55 -6.10 11.73
C GLY A 29 -8.75 -4.82 11.43
N VAL A 30 -7.64 -4.97 10.71
CA VAL A 30 -6.76 -3.88 10.29
C VAL A 30 -7.21 -3.40 8.91
N TYR A 31 -7.58 -2.12 8.81
CA TYR A 31 -8.08 -1.54 7.57
C TYR A 31 -7.23 -0.36 7.12
N TYR A 32 -7.09 -0.20 5.81
CA TYR A 32 -6.34 0.92 5.23
C TYR A 32 -7.20 1.67 4.21
N CYS A 33 -7.24 3.00 4.33
CA CYS A 33 -7.79 3.83 3.26
C CYS A 33 -6.89 3.74 2.02
N LYS A 34 -7.46 4.01 0.83
CA LYS A 34 -6.71 3.89 -0.43
C LYS A 34 -5.43 4.73 -0.47
N ASP A 35 -5.46 5.92 0.12
CA ASP A 35 -4.32 6.83 0.08
C ASP A 35 -3.19 6.36 1.00
N CYS A 36 -3.51 5.99 2.25
CA CYS A 36 -2.51 5.43 3.16
C CYS A 36 -1.93 4.11 2.63
N PHE A 37 -2.75 3.24 2.04
CA PHE A 37 -2.24 2.01 1.45
C PHE A 37 -1.24 2.28 0.32
N ARG A 38 -1.57 3.18 -0.61
CA ARG A 38 -0.67 3.56 -1.72
C ARG A 38 0.64 4.16 -1.21
N PHE A 39 0.56 4.98 -0.15
CA PHE A 39 1.74 5.55 0.48
C PHE A 39 2.64 4.46 1.06
N LEU A 40 2.07 3.50 1.82
CA LEU A 40 2.82 2.38 2.38
C LEU A 40 3.45 1.48 1.30
N GLU A 41 2.70 1.21 0.22
CA GLU A 41 3.20 0.46 -0.93
C GLU A 41 4.42 1.15 -1.55
N GLN A 42 4.36 2.47 -1.77
CA GLN A 42 5.48 3.25 -2.26
C GLN A 42 6.66 3.27 -1.28
N CYS A 43 6.42 3.40 0.03
CA CYS A 43 7.49 3.31 1.03
C CYS A 43 8.19 1.94 1.02
N GLY A 44 7.46 0.86 0.76
CA GLY A 44 8.03 -0.48 0.58
C GLY A 44 8.92 -0.57 -0.66
N ILE A 45 8.48 0.03 -1.77
CA ILE A 45 9.27 0.14 -3.01
C ILE A 45 10.54 0.96 -2.75
N ASP A 46 10.43 2.15 -2.17
CA ASP A 46 11.55 3.04 -1.90
C ASP A 46 12.56 2.42 -0.91
N ALA A 47 12.10 1.56 0.00
CA ALA A 47 13.00 0.84 0.91
C ALA A 47 13.80 -0.28 0.22
N MET A 48 13.20 -0.94 -0.78
CA MET A 48 13.82 -2.01 -1.56
C MET A 48 14.68 -1.49 -2.72
N ASP A 49 14.29 -0.35 -3.29
CA ASP A 49 14.87 0.29 -4.47
C ASP A 49 15.03 1.81 -4.23
N PRO A 50 15.89 2.21 -3.29
CA PRO A 50 16.05 3.62 -2.93
C PRO A 50 16.57 4.47 -4.09
N ASP A 51 17.24 3.85 -5.05
CA ASP A 51 17.81 4.50 -6.22
C ASP A 51 16.89 4.42 -7.47
N GLY A 52 15.77 3.68 -7.38
CA GLY A 52 14.76 3.60 -8.44
C GLY A 52 15.23 2.86 -9.71
N PHE A 53 16.17 1.93 -9.60
CA PHE A 53 16.72 1.19 -10.73
C PHE A 53 16.16 -0.22 -10.88
N GLY A 54 15.53 -0.78 -9.84
CA GLY A 54 15.02 -2.14 -9.82
C GLY A 54 13.73 -2.35 -10.61
N TYR A 55 12.86 -1.35 -10.72
CA TYR A 55 11.61 -1.46 -11.49
C TYR A 55 11.76 -1.00 -12.95
N ASP A 56 11.22 -1.76 -13.92
CA ASP A 56 11.22 -1.42 -15.35
C ASP A 56 10.14 -0.41 -15.74
N GLU A 57 10.16 0.01 -17.01
CA GLU A 57 9.17 0.97 -17.53
C GLU A 57 7.73 0.43 -17.49
N TYR A 58 7.55 -0.88 -17.28
CA TYR A 58 6.27 -1.56 -17.13
C TYR A 58 5.91 -1.84 -15.66
N GLY A 59 6.77 -1.46 -14.71
CA GLY A 59 6.57 -1.67 -13.27
C GLY A 59 6.92 -3.08 -12.79
N ASN A 60 7.69 -3.86 -13.56
CA ASN A 60 8.17 -5.17 -13.12
C ASN A 60 9.48 -5.04 -12.34
N TRP A 61 9.58 -5.78 -11.24
CA TRP A 61 10.81 -5.88 -10.44
C TRP A 61 11.87 -6.72 -11.16
N ASP A 62 13.08 -6.19 -11.26
CA ASP A 62 14.28 -6.86 -11.77
C ASP A 62 15.49 -6.55 -10.88
N GLN A 63 15.90 -7.53 -10.08
CA GLN A 63 17.02 -7.41 -9.17
C GLN A 63 18.37 -7.25 -9.90
N GLU A 64 18.52 -7.74 -11.14
CA GLU A 64 19.78 -7.63 -11.89
C GLU A 64 20.10 -6.17 -12.25
N ARG A 65 19.09 -5.31 -12.28
CA ARG A 65 19.25 -3.88 -12.55
C ARG A 65 19.78 -3.07 -11.37
N LEU A 66 19.87 -3.68 -10.19
CA LEU A 66 20.49 -3.06 -9.01
C LEU A 66 22.02 -3.03 -9.10
N GLY A 67 22.63 -3.68 -10.11
CA GLY A 67 24.03 -3.44 -10.49
C GLY A 67 25.11 -3.93 -9.51
N PHE A 68 24.82 -4.98 -8.74
CA PHE A 68 25.77 -5.61 -7.80
C PHE A 68 26.99 -6.27 -8.49
#